data_AF-A0A1N6LEM2-F1
#
_entry.id   AF-A0A1N6LEM2-F1
#
_cell.length_a   1.000
_cell.length_b   1.000
_cell.length_c   1.000
_cell.angle_alpha   90.00
_cell.angle_beta   90.00
_cell.angle_gamma   90.00
#
_symmetry.space_group_name_H-M   'P 1'
#
loop_
_entity.id
_entity.type
_entity.pdbx_description
1 polymer ?
#
loop_
_entity_poly.entity_id
_entity_poly.type
_entity_poly.pdbx_seq_one_letter_code
_entity_poly.pdbx_strand_id
1 'polypeptide(L)'
;MTSKYKVLFLCRENSARSIIAEALLRELAGHRFDVFSAGSDPAARVHALAIAQLRPGISDLGLLTPKSWLEFTGQWAPHMDLIVALDERVAEYHAPEFPGKPLFVQWDFADPLAEGMTLEERTRSFEKVFWQIVRRVTLFMELPRYTSPVVLSAPSAEPVAHERDIVCPG
;
A
#
# COMPACT_ATOMS: atom_id res chain seq x y z
N MET A 1 -12.19 5.72 -17.97
CA MET A 1 -11.07 5.79 -17.01
C MET A 1 -11.37 4.78 -15.91
N THR A 2 -10.54 3.76 -15.73
CA THR A 2 -10.69 2.82 -14.62
C THR A 2 -10.35 3.54 -13.32
N SER A 3 -11.29 3.65 -12.39
CA SER A 3 -11.03 4.23 -11.06
C SER A 3 -10.01 3.36 -10.34
N LYS A 4 -8.96 3.97 -9.80
CA LYS A 4 -7.99 3.26 -8.94
C LYS A 4 -8.64 2.90 -7.60
N TYR A 5 -8.18 1.81 -7.01
CA TYR A 5 -8.66 1.33 -5.71
C TYR A 5 -8.05 2.19 -4.59
N LYS A 6 -8.88 2.77 -3.72
CA LYS A 6 -8.47 3.75 -2.71
C LYS A 6 -8.20 3.06 -1.37
N VAL A 7 -6.96 3.19 -0.89
CA VAL A 7 -6.48 2.56 0.35
C VAL A 7 -6.01 3.62 1.34
N LEU A 8 -6.48 3.53 2.58
CA LEU A 8 -6.06 4.38 3.70
C LEU A 8 -5.33 3.55 4.76
N PHE A 9 -4.07 3.87 5.00
CA PHE A 9 -3.29 3.29 6.10
C PHE A 9 -3.41 4.13 7.38
N LEU A 10 -3.83 3.51 8.48
CA LEU A 10 -3.95 4.19 9.77
C LEU A 10 -2.86 3.75 10.74
N CYS A 11 -2.24 4.71 11.42
CA CYS A 11 -1.54 4.48 12.69
C CYS A 11 -1.69 5.71 13.58
N ARG A 12 -1.53 5.57 14.90
CA ARG A 12 -1.80 6.66 15.88
C ARG A 12 -1.27 8.03 15.44
N GLU A 13 0.03 8.11 15.19
CA GLU A 13 0.73 9.37 14.93
C GLU A 13 0.91 9.74 13.45
N ASN A 14 0.59 8.84 12.54
CA ASN A 14 0.92 8.98 11.13
C ASN A 14 2.37 9.46 10.85
N SER A 15 3.32 8.98 11.65
CA SER A 15 4.71 9.45 11.64
C SER A 15 5.70 8.38 11.14
N ALA A 16 5.33 7.10 11.20
CA ALA A 16 6.21 5.98 10.88
C ALA A 16 5.51 4.89 10.05
N ARG A 17 4.84 3.92 10.70
CA ARG A 17 4.28 2.72 10.05
C ARG A 17 3.39 3.03 8.85
N SER A 18 2.40 3.91 9.01
CA SER A 18 1.47 4.22 7.93
C SER A 18 2.09 5.05 6.80
N ILE A 19 3.09 5.89 7.11
CA ILE A 19 3.87 6.62 6.10
C ILE A 19 4.71 5.64 5.25
N ILE A 20 5.37 4.68 5.90
CA ILE A 20 6.14 3.64 5.20
C ILE A 20 5.22 2.83 4.29
N ALA A 21 4.04 2.42 4.78
CA ALA A 21 3.07 1.67 3.99
C ALA A 21 2.52 2.47 2.80
N GLU A 22 2.20 3.76 2.99
CA GLU A 22 1.76 4.66 1.93
C GLU A 22 2.82 4.77 0.82
N ALA A 23 4.06 5.06 1.21
CA ALA A 23 5.16 5.24 0.27
C ALA A 23 5.42 3.96 -0.54
N LEU A 24 5.46 2.80 0.13
CA LEU A 24 5.72 1.52 -0.53
C LEU A 24 4.61 1.13 -1.51
N LEU A 25 3.33 1.21 -1.11
CA LEU A 25 2.24 0.81 -2.01
C LEU A 25 2.10 1.80 -3.19
N ARG A 26 2.30 3.10 -2.94
CA ARG A 26 2.30 4.12 -3.99
C ARG A 26 3.41 3.86 -5.02
N GLU A 27 4.62 3.58 -4.55
CA GLU A 27 5.77 3.29 -5.42
C GLU A 27 5.55 2.00 -6.24
N LEU A 28 5.16 0.92 -5.57
CA LEU A 28 5.08 -0.41 -6.18
C LEU A 28 3.83 -0.59 -7.05
N ALA A 29 2.73 0.10 -6.74
CA ALA A 29 1.43 -0.14 -7.36
C ALA A 29 0.56 1.11 -7.55
N GLY A 30 1.13 2.32 -7.56
CA GLY A 30 0.40 3.58 -7.73
C GLY A 30 -0.38 3.71 -9.05
N HIS A 31 -0.15 2.84 -10.02
CA HIS A 31 -0.98 2.73 -11.23
C HIS A 31 -2.34 2.02 -10.99
N ARG A 32 -2.43 1.17 -9.95
CA ARG A 32 -3.65 0.45 -9.53
C ARG A 32 -4.33 1.07 -8.32
N PHE A 33 -3.56 1.71 -7.43
CA PHE A 33 -4.06 2.22 -6.16
C PHE A 33 -3.88 3.73 -6.01
N ASP A 34 -4.89 4.35 -5.41
CA ASP A 34 -4.77 5.68 -4.81
C ASP A 34 -4.53 5.47 -3.31
N VAL A 35 -3.34 5.84 -2.85
CA VAL A 35 -2.87 5.48 -1.50
C VAL A 35 -2.78 6.70 -0.61
N PHE A 36 -3.33 6.57 0.58
CA PHE A 36 -3.35 7.58 1.63
C PHE A 36 -2.89 6.98 2.97
N SER A 37 -2.47 7.84 3.88
CA SER A 37 -2.28 7.49 5.29
C SER A 37 -2.77 8.62 6.19
N ALA A 38 -3.16 8.27 7.41
CA ALA A 38 -3.61 9.22 8.42
C ALA A 38 -3.44 8.65 9.84
N GLY A 39 -3.71 9.48 10.84
CA GLY A 39 -3.65 9.09 12.24
C GLY A 39 -4.70 9.78 13.11
N SER A 40 -4.94 9.18 14.27
CA SER A 40 -5.87 9.72 15.27
C SER A 40 -5.31 10.90 16.03
N ASP A 41 -3.99 10.93 16.22
CA ASP A 41 -3.22 11.96 16.92
C ASP A 41 -1.94 12.27 16.12
N PRO A 42 -2.07 12.91 14.93
CA PRO A 42 -0.97 13.05 13.99
C PRO A 42 0.19 13.86 14.57
N ALA A 43 1.41 13.36 14.40
CA ALA A 43 2.62 14.06 14.80
C ALA A 43 2.85 15.32 13.95
N ALA A 44 3.66 16.26 14.45
CA ALA A 44 3.99 17.48 13.71
C ALA A 44 4.82 17.22 12.43
N ARG A 45 5.54 16.09 12.35
CA ARG A 45 6.40 15.72 11.22
C ARG A 45 6.57 14.22 11.12
N VAL A 46 6.89 13.74 9.93
CA VAL A 46 7.30 12.34 9.71
C VAL A 46 8.57 12.06 10.53
N HIS A 47 8.64 10.88 11.14
CA HIS A 47 9.77 10.48 11.95
C HIS A 47 11.01 10.25 11.06
N ALA A 48 12.16 10.80 11.47
CA ALA A 48 13.38 10.76 10.66
C ALA A 48 13.84 9.34 10.32
N LEU A 49 13.72 8.38 11.26
CA LEU A 49 14.05 6.98 10.98
C LEU A 49 13.08 6.33 9.99
N ALA A 50 11.82 6.77 9.89
CA ALA A 50 10.90 6.27 8.89
C ALA A 50 11.34 6.73 7.49
N ILE A 51 11.70 8.01 7.36
CA ILE A 51 12.26 8.58 6.13
C ILE A 51 13.55 7.85 5.75
N ALA A 52 14.43 7.57 6.71
CA ALA A 52 15.70 6.89 6.47
C ALA A 52 15.53 5.45 5.93
N GLN A 53 14.40 4.79 6.21
CA GLN A 53 14.10 3.48 5.61
C GLN A 53 13.64 3.58 4.15
N LEU A 54 13.06 4.72 3.75
CA LEU A 54 12.69 4.98 2.37
C LEU A 54 13.96 5.36 1.59
N ARG A 55 14.45 4.43 0.76
CA ARG A 55 15.64 4.67 -0.08
C ARG A 55 15.45 5.92 -0.95
N PRO A 56 16.54 6.63 -1.32
CA PRO A 56 16.48 7.68 -2.34
C PRO A 56 15.83 7.12 -3.60
N GLY A 57 14.65 7.64 -3.96
CA GLY A 57 13.86 7.19 -5.11
C GLY A 57 12.52 6.51 -4.77
N ILE A 58 12.28 6.10 -3.53
CA ILE A 58 10.95 5.61 -3.10
C ILE A 58 10.10 6.83 -2.73
N SER A 59 9.16 7.20 -3.61
CA SER A 59 8.22 8.33 -3.48
C SER A 59 8.85 9.72 -3.38
N ASP A 60 8.17 10.70 -3.98
CA ASP A 60 8.47 12.11 -3.75
C ASP A 60 8.15 12.45 -2.29
N LEU A 61 9.19 12.48 -1.44
CA LEU A 61 9.09 12.64 0.02
C LEU A 61 8.31 13.92 0.42
N GLY A 62 8.23 14.91 -0.48
CA GLY A 62 7.43 16.12 -0.28
C GLY A 62 5.92 15.88 -0.14
N LEU A 63 5.44 14.70 -0.54
CA LEU A 63 4.01 14.32 -0.43
C LEU A 63 3.66 13.60 0.87
N LEU A 64 4.67 13.18 1.66
CA LEU A 64 4.47 12.42 2.89
C LEU A 64 4.39 13.38 4.08
N THR A 65 3.19 13.62 4.56
CA THR A 65 2.92 14.49 5.72
C THR A 65 1.97 13.78 6.68
N PRO A 66 2.22 13.84 8.00
CA PRO A 66 1.25 13.36 8.97
C PRO A 66 -0.03 14.18 8.86
N LYS A 67 -1.17 13.48 8.84
CA LYS A 67 -2.49 14.10 8.68
C LYS A 67 -3.53 13.43 9.56
N SER A 68 -4.58 14.17 9.90
CA SER A 68 -5.63 13.63 10.74
C SER A 68 -6.54 12.71 9.93
N TRP A 69 -6.96 11.59 10.52
CA TRP A 69 -7.97 10.73 9.91
C TRP A 69 -9.33 11.44 9.72
N LEU A 70 -9.57 12.57 10.40
CA LEU A 70 -10.79 13.37 10.26
C LEU A 70 -10.86 14.07 8.90
N GLU A 71 -9.72 14.25 8.22
CA GLU A 71 -9.68 14.73 6.84
C GLU A 71 -10.37 13.75 5.88
N PHE A 72 -10.53 12.49 6.30
CA PHE A 72 -11.14 11.42 5.52
C PHE A 72 -12.59 11.12 5.92
N THR A 73 -13.16 11.87 6.88
CA THR A 73 -14.54 11.64 7.36
C THR A 73 -15.54 12.67 6.81
N GLY A 74 -15.07 13.76 6.21
CA GLY A 74 -15.92 14.82 5.67
C GLY A 74 -16.73 14.40 4.45
N GLN A 75 -17.83 15.11 4.15
CA GLN A 75 -18.67 14.83 2.98
C GLN A 75 -17.95 14.97 1.62
N TRP A 76 -16.84 15.72 1.60
CA TRP A 76 -16.00 15.94 0.42
C TRP A 76 -14.72 15.09 0.46
N ALA A 77 -14.56 14.26 1.49
CA ALA A 77 -13.42 13.38 1.60
C ALA A 77 -13.44 12.34 0.49
N PRO A 78 -12.27 11.89 0.00
CA PRO A 78 -12.22 10.76 -0.91
C PRO A 78 -12.82 9.54 -0.21
N HIS A 79 -13.77 8.87 -0.88
CA HIS A 79 -14.33 7.62 -0.37
C HIS A 79 -13.27 6.52 -0.46
N MET A 80 -12.96 5.90 0.66
CA MET A 80 -12.01 4.79 0.70
C MET A 80 -12.71 3.50 0.31
N ASP A 81 -12.00 2.59 -0.35
CA ASP A 81 -12.48 1.23 -0.58
C ASP A 81 -11.99 0.29 0.55
N LEU A 82 -10.80 0.56 1.08
CA LEU A 82 -10.13 -0.21 2.12
C LEU A 82 -9.43 0.69 3.13
N ILE A 83 -9.59 0.37 4.41
CA ILE A 83 -8.80 0.92 5.50
C ILE A 83 -7.96 -0.19 6.12
N VAL A 84 -6.68 0.09 6.30
CA VAL A 84 -5.70 -0.82 6.92
C VAL A 84 -5.19 -0.19 8.21
N ALA A 85 -5.63 -0.69 9.36
CA ALA A 85 -5.09 -0.29 10.66
C ALA A 85 -3.78 -1.03 10.96
N LEU A 86 -2.74 -0.26 11.29
CA LEU A 86 -1.40 -0.76 11.62
C LEU A 86 -1.11 -0.73 13.12
N ASP A 87 -2.11 -0.34 13.92
CA ASP A 87 -2.08 -0.22 15.37
C ASP A 87 -3.49 -0.51 15.91
N GLU A 88 -3.56 -1.19 17.05
CA GLU A 88 -4.82 -1.49 17.73
C GLU A 88 -5.61 -0.20 18.08
N ARG A 89 -4.91 0.89 18.42
CA ARG A 89 -5.54 2.18 18.79
C ARG A 89 -6.28 2.87 17.65
N VAL A 90 -6.07 2.41 16.41
CA VAL A 90 -6.78 2.92 15.23
C VAL A 90 -7.57 1.83 14.53
N ALA A 91 -7.82 0.70 15.22
CA ALA A 91 -8.69 -0.34 14.74
C ALA A 91 -10.14 0.17 14.59
N GLU A 92 -10.97 -0.58 13.87
CA GLU A 92 -12.32 -0.18 13.44
C GLU A 92 -13.18 0.33 14.61
N TYR A 93 -13.14 -0.34 15.76
CA TYR A 93 -13.94 0.00 16.93
C TYR A 93 -13.52 1.30 17.63
N HIS A 94 -12.33 1.83 17.32
CA HIS A 94 -11.85 3.13 17.79
C HIS A 94 -11.96 4.23 16.72
N ALA A 95 -12.14 3.85 15.47
CA ALA A 95 -12.09 4.77 14.35
C ALA A 95 -13.42 5.51 14.15
N PRO A 96 -13.40 6.74 13.60
CA PRO A 96 -14.63 7.42 13.23
C PRO A 96 -15.33 6.70 12.08
N GLU A 97 -16.60 7.03 11.85
CA GLU A 97 -17.30 6.54 10.66
C GLU A 97 -16.70 7.18 9.40
N PHE A 98 -16.19 6.35 8.50
CA PHE A 98 -15.72 6.79 7.19
C PHE A 98 -16.85 6.69 6.15
N PRO A 99 -17.00 7.69 5.26
CA PRO A 99 -18.00 7.67 4.22
C PRO A 99 -17.79 6.48 3.27
N GLY A 100 -18.90 5.89 2.81
CA GLY A 100 -18.87 4.73 1.91
C GLY A 100 -18.71 3.38 2.61
N LYS A 101 -18.50 3.33 3.94
CA LYS A 101 -18.33 2.10 4.73
C LYS A 101 -17.25 1.17 4.13
N PRO A 102 -16.00 1.64 4.04
CA PRO A 102 -14.89 0.84 3.50
C PRO A 102 -14.71 -0.48 4.23
N LEU A 103 -14.09 -1.46 3.56
CA LEU A 103 -13.60 -2.65 4.26
C LEU A 103 -12.53 -2.23 5.27
N PHE A 104 -12.58 -2.79 6.47
CA PHE A 104 -11.56 -2.57 7.49
C PHE A 104 -10.72 -3.84 7.69
N VAL A 105 -9.40 -3.70 7.71
CA VAL A 105 -8.48 -4.80 8.03
C VAL A 105 -7.39 -4.32 8.99
N GLN A 106 -6.86 -5.24 9.79
CA GLN A 106 -5.80 -4.95 10.76
C GLN A 106 -4.54 -5.73 10.42
N TRP A 107 -3.40 -5.03 10.40
CA TRP A 107 -2.07 -5.62 10.30
C TRP A 107 -1.27 -5.28 11.55
N ASP A 108 -0.92 -6.30 12.31
CA ASP A 108 -0.18 -6.11 13.55
C ASP A 108 1.32 -6.00 13.29
N PHE A 109 1.88 -4.86 13.68
CA PHE A 109 3.30 -4.59 13.71
C PHE A 109 3.69 -4.06 15.09
N ALA A 110 4.90 -4.38 15.55
CA ALA A 110 5.44 -3.74 16.74
C ALA A 110 5.56 -2.24 16.50
N ASP A 111 5.33 -1.42 17.53
CA ASP A 111 5.52 0.02 17.44
C ASP A 111 7.02 0.35 17.55
N PRO A 112 7.69 0.83 16.48
CA PRO A 112 9.10 1.20 16.56
C PRO A 112 9.31 2.49 17.36
N LEU A 113 8.23 3.19 17.74
CA LEU A 113 8.25 4.40 18.55
C LEU A 113 7.96 4.16 20.03
N ALA A 114 7.81 2.90 20.44
CA ALA A 114 7.59 2.56 21.85
C ALA A 114 8.68 3.16 22.77
N GLU A 115 8.25 3.55 23.96
CA GLU A 115 9.13 4.11 24.99
C GLU A 115 10.13 3.06 25.51
N GLY A 116 11.25 3.52 26.07
CA GLY A 116 12.25 2.65 26.70
C GLY A 116 13.27 1.99 25.76
N MET A 117 13.19 2.20 24.44
CA MET A 117 14.22 1.72 23.50
C MET A 117 15.42 2.65 23.43
N THR A 118 16.62 2.07 23.39
CA THR A 118 17.85 2.77 22.96
C THR A 118 17.78 3.15 21.48
N LEU A 119 18.66 4.05 21.02
CA LEU A 119 18.73 4.43 19.61
C LEU A 119 19.02 3.23 18.69
N GLU A 120 19.89 2.33 19.10
CA GLU A 120 20.24 1.14 18.32
C GLU A 120 19.07 0.16 18.22
N GLU A 121 18.39 -0.12 19.34
CA GLU A 121 17.19 -0.95 19.35
C GLU A 121 16.08 -0.35 18.51
N ARG A 122 15.88 0.97 18.61
CA ARG A 122 14.89 1.69 17.81
C ARG A 122 15.22 1.57 16.33
N THR A 123 16.46 1.80 15.93
CA THR A 123 16.89 1.66 14.52
C THR A 123 16.66 0.25 13.99
N ARG A 124 17.02 -0.77 14.77
CA ARG A 124 16.80 -2.18 14.42
C ARG A 124 15.30 -2.53 14.34
N SER A 125 14.49 -1.92 15.21
CA SER A 125 13.03 -2.04 15.19
C SER A 125 12.42 -1.41 13.94
N PHE A 126 12.88 -0.22 13.54
CA PHE A 126 12.47 0.44 12.30
C PHE A 126 12.77 -0.41 11.06
N GLU A 127 13.98 -0.97 10.96
CA GLU A 127 14.36 -1.85 9.86
C GLU A 127 13.48 -3.12 9.81
N LYS A 128 13.26 -3.75 10.97
CA LYS A 128 12.40 -4.93 11.08
C LYS A 128 10.98 -4.62 10.62
N VAL A 129 10.38 -3.53 11.12
CA VAL A 129 9.02 -3.11 10.77
C VAL A 129 8.94 -2.74 9.29
N PHE A 130 9.94 -2.07 8.73
CA PHE A 130 10.01 -1.77 7.31
C PHE A 130 9.90 -3.06 6.47
N TRP A 131 10.71 -4.07 6.74
CA TRP A 131 10.66 -5.34 5.97
C TRP A 131 9.35 -6.11 6.17
N GLN A 132 8.75 -6.03 7.36
CA GLN A 132 7.43 -6.60 7.61
C GLN A 132 6.35 -5.91 6.77
N ILE A 133 6.40 -4.57 6.67
CA ILE A 133 5.48 -3.79 5.83
C ILE A 133 5.71 -4.11 4.35
N VAL A 134 6.97 -4.15 3.88
CA VAL A 134 7.31 -4.55 2.49
C VAL A 134 6.64 -5.88 2.17
N ARG A 135 6.85 -6.91 3.00
CA ARG A 135 6.27 -8.23 2.76
C ARG A 135 4.75 -8.20 2.73
N ARG A 136 4.10 -7.46 3.64
CA ARG A 136 2.64 -7.35 3.69
C ARG A 136 2.07 -6.62 2.49
N VAL A 137 2.69 -5.50 2.09
CA VAL A 137 2.29 -4.72 0.91
C VAL A 137 2.45 -5.56 -0.36
N THR A 138 3.57 -6.26 -0.52
CA THR A 138 3.78 -7.15 -1.68
C THR A 138 2.71 -8.25 -1.73
N LEU A 139 2.42 -8.92 -0.62
CA LEU A 139 1.36 -9.93 -0.59
C LEU A 139 -0.03 -9.35 -0.87
N PHE A 140 -0.31 -8.15 -0.36
CA PHE A 140 -1.57 -7.44 -0.59
C PHE A 140 -1.78 -7.13 -2.08
N MET A 141 -0.72 -6.74 -2.79
CA MET A 141 -0.75 -6.42 -4.22
C MET A 141 -1.07 -7.61 -5.14
N GLU A 142 -0.80 -8.84 -4.68
CA GLU A 142 -0.98 -10.08 -5.44
C GLU A 142 -2.37 -10.73 -5.23
N LEU A 143 -3.20 -10.17 -4.35
CA LEU A 143 -4.53 -10.73 -4.10
C LEU A 143 -5.37 -10.71 -5.39
N PRO A 144 -6.11 -11.79 -5.72
CA PRO A 144 -6.88 -11.89 -6.98
C PRO A 144 -7.89 -10.77 -7.21
N ARG A 145 -8.34 -10.11 -6.13
CA ARG A 145 -9.27 -8.97 -6.19
C ARG A 145 -8.60 -7.68 -6.69
N TYR A 146 -7.28 -7.60 -6.65
CA TYR A 146 -6.49 -6.43 -7.05
C TYR A 146 -5.48 -6.72 -8.18
N THR A 147 -5.29 -8.00 -8.51
CA THR A 147 -4.63 -8.42 -9.75
C THR A 147 -5.59 -8.16 -10.91
N SER A 148 -5.21 -7.26 -11.82
CA SER A 148 -5.91 -7.10 -13.10
C SER A 148 -5.97 -8.48 -13.77
N PRO A 149 -7.08 -8.89 -14.42
CA PRO A 149 -7.10 -10.16 -15.13
C PRO A 149 -5.97 -10.10 -16.16
N VAL A 150 -4.91 -10.88 -15.95
CA VAL A 150 -3.96 -11.18 -16.99
C VAL A 150 -4.79 -11.88 -18.05
N VAL A 151 -5.10 -11.17 -19.13
CA VAL A 151 -5.67 -11.79 -20.33
C VAL A 151 -4.54 -12.66 -20.87
N LEU A 152 -4.51 -13.92 -20.42
CA LEU A 152 -3.75 -14.96 -21.09
C LEU A 152 -4.46 -15.15 -22.44
N SER A 153 -4.04 -14.39 -23.44
CA SER A 153 -4.36 -14.73 -24.82
C SER A 153 -3.72 -16.08 -25.09
N ALA A 154 -4.53 -17.13 -25.09
CA ALA A 154 -4.09 -18.44 -25.56
C ALA A 154 -3.52 -18.27 -26.98
N PRO A 155 -2.38 -18.88 -27.33
CA PRO A 155 -1.94 -18.91 -28.72
C PRO A 155 -3.00 -19.64 -29.52
N SER A 156 -3.61 -18.92 -30.47
CA SER A 156 -4.48 -19.48 -31.49
C SER A 156 -3.72 -20.58 -32.24
N ALA A 157 -4.17 -21.81 -32.07
CA ALA A 157 -3.70 -22.94 -32.86
C ALA A 157 -4.17 -22.72 -34.31
N GLU A 158 -3.26 -22.30 -35.19
CA GLU A 158 -3.49 -22.38 -36.62
C GLU A 158 -3.25 -23.83 -37.09
N PRO A 159 -4.17 -24.43 -37.87
CA PRO A 159 -3.92 -25.70 -38.50
C PRO A 159 -2.94 -25.49 -39.66
N VAL A 160 -1.77 -26.13 -39.57
CA VAL A 160 -0.81 -26.22 -40.69
C VAL A 160 -1.47 -27.01 -41.81
N ALA A 161 -1.94 -26.31 -42.85
CA ALA A 161 -2.29 -26.92 -44.12
C ALA A 161 -1.02 -27.46 -44.78
N HIS A 162 -0.99 -28.77 -45.01
CA HIS A 162 0.09 -29.45 -45.70
C HIS A 162 -0.24 -29.48 -47.20
N GLU A 163 0.09 -28.40 -47.91
CA GLU A 163 0.03 -28.38 -49.37
C GLU A 163 1.41 -28.82 -49.91
N ARG A 164 1.50 -30.09 -50.32
CA ARG A 164 2.64 -30.59 -51.10
C ARG A 164 2.21 -30.59 -52.57
N ASP A 165 2.36 -29.45 -53.21
CA ASP A 165 2.39 -29.41 -54.67
C ASP A 165 3.78 -29.82 -55.17
N ILE A 166 3.73 -30.90 -55.93
CA ILE A 166 4.76 -31.45 -56.78
C ILE A 166 5.02 -30.46 -57.91
N VAL A 167 6.31 -30.23 -58.24
CA VAL A 167 6.89 -30.17 -59.60
C VAL A 167 8.22 -29.40 -59.52
N CYS A 168 9.32 -30.07 -59.83
CA CYS A 168 10.53 -29.44 -60.38
C CYS A 168 10.92 -30.17 -61.67
N PRO A 169 11.28 -29.47 -62.75
CA PRO A 169 11.59 -30.04 -64.06
C PRO A 169 13.09 -30.29 -64.23
N GLY A 170 13.46 -31.23 -65.14
CA GLY A 170 14.82 -31.41 -65.64
C GLY A 170 15.26 -32.86 -65.68
#